data_AF-A0A8S2WHA6-F1
#
_entry.id   AF-A0A8S2WHA6-F1
#
_cell.length_a   1.000
_cell.length_b   1.000
_cell.length_c   1.000
_cell.angle_alpha   90.00
_cell.angle_beta   90.00
_cell.angle_gamma   90.00
#
_symmetry.space_group_name_H-M   'P 1'
#
loop_
_entity.id
_entity.type
_entity.pdbx_description
1 polymer ?
#
loop_
_entity_poly.entity_id
_entity_poly.type
_entity_poly.pdbx_seq_one_letter_code
_entity_poly.pdbx_strand_id
1 'polypeptide(L)'
;ARAFEQNRILTLFHQTNGYKVISLQIASQLHDYLAIFLAFCSFFVTLKLLRLLRFSYRISVLGRTLRLATKDLVLFGLMFSLIFVAFVCLFFLLFSTQLLECSDTLRTAQMLFEMMLLKFDVSDITRVHPILGPFSFSLYIIFVVFIIINMFVSIITDKFQKVNQDIENQPSEYKIISFMINKFKKSTGLNRFIHKESVENWMSLDGSQLYDHIQDFTVKIDKLLVTIHRVNQCE
;
A
#
# COMPACT_ATOMS: atom_id res chain seq x y z
N ALA A 1 -0.15 -36.99 7.77
CA ALA A 1 0.85 -37.17 6.70
C ALA A 1 2.27 -37.40 7.24
N ARG A 2 2.90 -36.43 7.94
CA ARG A 2 4.26 -36.60 8.52
C ARG A 2 4.44 -37.83 9.43
N ALA A 3 3.51 -38.05 10.35
CA ALA A 3 3.57 -39.20 11.27
C ALA A 3 3.47 -40.56 10.55
N PHE A 4 2.77 -40.62 9.41
CA PHE A 4 2.62 -41.84 8.63
C PHE A 4 3.90 -42.16 7.83
N GLU A 5 4.53 -41.15 7.24
CA GLU A 5 5.83 -41.29 6.57
C GLU A 5 6.95 -41.67 7.57
N GLN A 6 6.94 -41.10 8.78
CA GLN A 6 7.92 -41.45 9.82
C GLN A 6 7.83 -42.93 10.22
N ASN A 7 6.62 -43.45 10.44
CA ASN A 7 6.41 -44.86 10.79
C ASN A 7 6.79 -45.80 9.64
N ARG A 8 6.59 -45.37 8.39
CA ARG A 8 7.03 -46.12 7.20
C ARG A 8 8.56 -46.15 7.06
N ILE A 9 9.23 -45.05 7.36
CA ILE A 9 10.70 -44.95 7.33
C ILE A 9 11.33 -45.80 8.45
N LEU A 10 10.73 -45.80 9.65
CA LEU A 10 11.17 -46.60 10.80
C LEU A 10 11.09 -48.11 10.55
N THR A 11 10.00 -48.56 9.91
CA THR A 11 9.81 -49.99 9.56
C THR A 11 10.76 -50.44 8.45
N LEU A 12 11.00 -49.60 7.45
CA LEU A 12 12.00 -49.86 6.39
C LEU A 12 13.44 -49.85 6.93
N PHE A 13 13.74 -49.00 7.91
CA PHE A 13 15.05 -48.97 8.57
C PHE A 13 15.32 -50.26 9.34
N HIS A 14 14.32 -50.75 10.09
CA HIS A 14 14.40 -51.98 10.87
C HIS A 14 14.49 -53.24 9.99
N GLN A 15 13.88 -53.25 8.79
CA GLN A 15 13.96 -54.38 7.86
C GLN A 15 15.30 -54.47 7.10
N THR A 16 16.03 -53.36 6.96
CA THR A 16 17.21 -53.30 6.07
C THR A 16 18.54 -53.15 6.83
N ASN A 17 18.55 -53.34 8.16
CA ASN A 17 19.73 -53.21 9.04
C ASN A 17 20.56 -51.92 8.77
N GLY A 18 19.91 -50.82 8.38
CA GLY A 18 20.56 -49.53 8.15
C GLY A 18 21.37 -49.37 6.86
N TYR A 19 21.44 -50.37 5.96
CA TYR A 19 22.29 -50.28 4.75
C TYR A 19 21.65 -49.56 3.56
N LYS A 20 20.35 -49.25 3.62
CA LYS A 20 19.64 -48.52 2.57
C LYS A 20 19.53 -47.04 2.93
N VAL A 21 20.37 -46.23 2.32
CA VAL A 21 20.28 -44.76 2.41
C VAL A 21 18.97 -44.32 1.76
N ILE A 22 18.02 -43.86 2.57
CA ILE A 22 16.77 -43.28 2.08
C ILE A 22 17.08 -41.85 1.65
N SER A 23 16.93 -41.56 0.35
CA SER A 23 17.16 -40.22 -0.20
C SER A 23 16.08 -39.24 0.26
N LEU A 24 16.26 -38.64 1.44
CA LEU A 24 15.38 -37.61 2.01
C LEU A 24 15.39 -36.28 1.21
N GLN A 25 16.26 -36.17 0.20
CA GLN A 25 16.39 -34.99 -0.66
C GLN A 25 15.07 -34.62 -1.34
N ILE A 26 14.32 -35.61 -1.85
CA ILE A 26 13.02 -35.37 -2.52
C ILE A 26 11.98 -34.84 -1.51
N ALA A 27 11.95 -35.40 -0.30
CA ALA A 27 11.06 -34.94 0.76
C ALA A 27 11.40 -33.52 1.23
N SER A 28 12.69 -33.18 1.30
CA SER A 28 13.17 -31.82 1.61
C SER A 28 12.78 -30.84 0.51
N GLN A 29 13.05 -31.15 -0.76
CA GLN A 29 12.70 -30.28 -1.89
C GLN A 29 11.19 -30.04 -1.97
N LEU A 30 10.37 -31.08 -1.77
CA LEU A 30 8.92 -30.94 -1.75
C LEU A 30 8.47 -30.03 -0.60
N HIS A 31 9.09 -30.14 0.57
CA HIS A 31 8.80 -29.26 1.70
C HIS A 31 9.16 -27.80 1.40
N ASP A 32 10.29 -27.55 0.75
CA ASP A 32 10.71 -26.20 0.37
C ASP A 32 9.75 -25.57 -0.63
N TYR A 33 9.30 -26.31 -1.65
CA TYR A 33 8.27 -25.84 -2.58
C TYR A 33 6.93 -25.57 -1.89
N LEU A 34 6.51 -26.44 -0.96
CA LEU A 34 5.28 -26.23 -0.18
C LEU A 34 5.39 -24.98 0.72
N ALA A 35 6.55 -24.73 1.31
CA ALA A 35 6.79 -23.53 2.12
C ALA A 35 6.70 -22.26 1.27
N ILE A 36 7.30 -22.26 0.08
CA ILE A 36 7.19 -21.15 -0.88
C ILE A 36 5.72 -20.93 -1.28
N PHE A 37 4.98 -21.99 -1.58
CA PHE A 37 3.56 -21.88 -1.92
C PHE A 37 2.72 -21.31 -0.77
N LEU A 38 2.94 -21.78 0.46
CA LEU A 38 2.29 -21.25 1.66
C LEU A 38 2.63 -19.78 1.89
N ALA A 39 3.87 -19.36 1.65
CA ALA A 39 4.28 -17.95 1.72
C ALA A 39 3.52 -17.10 0.69
N PHE A 40 3.38 -17.58 -0.56
CA PHE A 40 2.55 -16.91 -1.57
C PHE A 40 1.07 -16.84 -1.15
N CYS A 41 0.50 -17.93 -0.65
CA CYS A 41 -0.87 -17.93 -0.13
C CYS A 41 -1.05 -16.90 1.00
N SER A 42 -0.14 -16.86 1.97
CA SER A 42 -0.14 -15.90 3.08
C SER A 42 -0.02 -14.45 2.58
N PHE A 43 0.81 -14.21 1.57
CA PHE A 43 0.92 -12.92 0.90
C PHE A 43 -0.40 -12.49 0.24
N PHE A 44 -1.05 -13.38 -0.51
CA PHE A 44 -2.35 -13.08 -1.13
C PHE A 44 -3.47 -12.86 -0.11
N VAL A 45 -3.48 -13.59 1.01
CA VAL A 45 -4.40 -13.37 2.13
C VAL A 45 -4.17 -11.98 2.72
N THR A 46 -2.91 -11.57 2.91
CA THR A 46 -2.55 -10.22 3.36
C THR A 46 -3.01 -9.15 2.37
N LEU A 47 -2.83 -9.35 1.06
CA LEU A 47 -3.36 -8.44 0.04
C LEU A 47 -4.90 -8.35 0.08
N LYS A 48 -5.59 -9.46 0.35
CA LYS A 48 -7.04 -9.49 0.52
C LYS A 48 -7.48 -8.71 1.77
N LEU A 49 -6.71 -8.81 2.86
CA LEU A 49 -6.91 -8.01 4.07
C LEU A 49 -6.75 -6.52 3.79
N LEU A 50 -5.72 -6.11 3.03
CA LEU A 50 -5.55 -4.72 2.61
C LEU A 50 -6.73 -4.20 1.78
N ARG A 51 -7.35 -5.07 0.96
CA ARG A 51 -8.57 -4.72 0.22
C ARG A 51 -9.78 -4.50 1.13
N LEU A 52 -9.89 -5.25 2.23
CA LEU A 52 -10.93 -5.02 3.25
C LEU A 52 -10.71 -3.68 3.98
N LEU A 53 -9.47 -3.24 4.19
CA LEU A 53 -9.20 -1.92 4.81
C LEU A 53 -9.62 -0.71 3.94
N ARG A 54 -9.93 -0.93 2.64
CA ARG A 54 -10.41 0.13 1.73
C ARG A 54 -11.76 0.73 2.15
N PHE A 55 -12.48 0.15 3.11
CA PHE A 55 -13.70 0.75 3.67
C PHE A 55 -13.45 2.10 4.36
N SER A 56 -12.21 2.41 4.77
CA SER A 56 -11.87 3.75 5.26
C SER A 56 -11.80 4.76 4.12
N TYR A 57 -12.55 5.86 4.25
CA TYR A 57 -12.54 6.98 3.30
C TYR A 57 -11.12 7.42 2.92
N ARG A 58 -10.22 7.58 3.91
CA ARG A 58 -8.83 8.00 3.69
C ARG A 58 -8.05 7.03 2.77
N ILE A 59 -8.24 5.73 2.96
CA ILE A 59 -7.57 4.69 2.16
C ILE A 59 -8.18 4.60 0.75
N SER A 60 -9.49 4.83 0.63
CA SER A 60 -10.19 4.88 -0.67
C SER A 60 -9.72 6.07 -1.52
N VAL A 61 -9.56 7.25 -0.92
CA VAL A 61 -9.02 8.45 -1.60
C VAL A 61 -7.60 8.20 -2.09
N LEU A 62 -6.71 7.68 -1.25
CA LEU A 62 -5.34 7.32 -1.65
C LEU A 62 -5.32 6.32 -2.80
N GLY A 63 -6.23 5.34 -2.78
CA GLY A 63 -6.40 4.37 -3.87
C GLY A 63 -6.86 5.00 -5.19
N ARG A 64 -7.74 6.01 -5.14
CA ARG A 64 -8.15 6.78 -6.33
C ARG A 64 -7.01 7.64 -6.86
N THR A 65 -6.28 8.31 -5.98
CA THR A 65 -5.07 9.09 -6.31
C THR A 65 -4.02 8.24 -7.01
N LEU A 66 -3.68 7.08 -6.44
CA LEU A 66 -2.69 6.17 -7.05
C LEU A 66 -3.17 5.63 -8.41
N ARG A 67 -4.46 5.33 -8.55
CA ARG A 67 -5.03 4.88 -9.83
C ARG A 67 -4.95 5.97 -10.90
N LEU A 68 -5.23 7.21 -10.54
CA LEU A 68 -5.12 8.37 -11.43
C LEU A 68 -3.65 8.66 -11.79
N ALA A 69 -2.75 8.52 -10.82
CA ALA A 69 -1.32 8.69 -10.99
C ALA A 69 -0.63 7.54 -11.74
N THR A 70 -1.27 6.37 -11.89
CA THR A 70 -0.62 5.17 -12.43
C THR A 70 0.00 5.42 -13.80
N LYS A 71 -0.68 6.14 -14.71
CA LYS A 71 -0.14 6.42 -16.04
C LYS A 71 1.15 7.25 -15.96
N ASP A 72 1.15 8.30 -15.15
CA ASP A 72 2.28 9.22 -15.01
C ASP A 72 3.42 8.53 -14.23
N LEU A 73 3.10 7.71 -13.23
CA LEU A 73 4.06 6.89 -12.48
C LEU A 73 4.72 5.81 -13.34
N VAL A 74 4.00 5.19 -14.27
CA VAL A 74 4.58 4.21 -15.20
C VAL A 74 5.58 4.89 -16.13
N LEU A 75 5.22 6.07 -16.68
CA LEU A 75 6.12 6.83 -17.55
C LEU A 75 7.37 7.29 -16.80
N PHE A 76 7.18 7.80 -15.58
CA PHE A 76 8.26 8.17 -14.67
C PHE A 76 9.14 6.97 -14.30
N GLY A 77 8.54 5.81 -14.01
CA GLY A 77 9.25 4.57 -13.72
C GLY A 77 10.13 4.10 -14.88
N LEU A 78 9.68 4.30 -16.12
CA LEU A 78 10.49 4.01 -17.31
C LEU A 78 11.70 4.95 -17.41
N MET A 79 11.49 6.26 -17.22
CA MET A 79 12.60 7.23 -17.20
C MET A 79 13.61 6.93 -16.08
N PHE A 80 13.10 6.63 -14.88
CA PHE A 80 13.92 6.20 -13.75
C PHE A 80 14.72 4.94 -14.09
N SER A 81 14.09 3.93 -14.70
CA SER A 81 14.76 2.67 -15.06
C SER A 81 15.91 2.90 -16.04
N LEU A 82 15.76 3.80 -17.02
CA LEU A 82 16.83 4.14 -17.95
C LEU A 82 18.04 4.78 -17.26
N ILE A 83 17.78 5.76 -16.39
CA ILE A 83 18.84 6.41 -15.61
C ILE A 83 19.50 5.39 -14.68
N PHE A 84 18.71 4.57 -14.00
CA PHE A 84 19.20 3.54 -13.09
C PHE A 84 20.10 2.53 -13.82
N VAL A 85 19.69 2.01 -14.98
CA VAL A 85 20.51 1.10 -15.78
C VAL A 85 21.81 1.77 -16.25
N ALA A 86 21.77 3.05 -16.63
CA ALA A 86 22.98 3.78 -17.00
C ALA A 86 23.98 3.86 -15.82
N PHE A 87 23.49 4.12 -14.60
CA PHE A 87 24.30 4.10 -13.39
C PHE A 87 24.80 2.70 -13.03
N VAL A 88 23.98 1.66 -13.22
CA VAL A 88 24.41 0.25 -13.05
C VAL A 88 25.58 -0.05 -13.98
N CYS A 89 25.48 0.31 -15.26
CA CYS A 89 26.58 0.13 -16.21
C CYS A 89 27.83 0.92 -15.81
N LEU A 90 27.66 2.19 -15.37
CA LEU A 90 28.77 3.03 -14.93
C LEU A 90 29.49 2.43 -13.71
N PHE A 91 28.75 2.05 -12.67
CA PHE A 91 29.33 1.47 -11.45
C PHE A 91 29.95 0.10 -11.71
N PHE A 92 29.30 -0.72 -12.55
CA PHE A 92 29.86 -1.99 -12.99
C PHE A 92 31.20 -1.75 -13.69
N LEU A 93 31.28 -0.83 -14.65
CA LEU A 93 32.55 -0.56 -15.35
C LEU A 93 33.63 0.05 -14.45
N LEU A 94 33.27 0.90 -13.49
CA LEU A 94 34.25 1.53 -12.60
C LEU A 94 34.79 0.60 -11.52
N PHE A 95 33.96 -0.30 -11.00
CA PHE A 95 34.25 -1.04 -9.76
C PHE A 95 34.19 -2.56 -9.88
N SER A 96 33.84 -3.11 -11.06
CA SER A 96 33.68 -4.55 -11.30
C SER A 96 34.87 -5.39 -10.83
N THR A 97 36.10 -4.91 -11.05
CA THR A 97 37.31 -5.67 -10.74
C THR A 97 37.79 -5.49 -9.30
N GLN A 98 37.17 -4.61 -8.53
CA GLN A 98 37.67 -4.16 -7.23
C GLN A 98 36.69 -4.40 -6.07
N LEU A 99 35.38 -4.41 -6.35
CA LEU A 99 34.31 -4.61 -5.37
C LEU A 99 33.53 -5.88 -5.69
N LEU A 100 33.40 -6.77 -4.69
CA LEU A 100 32.60 -8.00 -4.82
C LEU A 100 31.12 -7.68 -5.11
N GLU A 101 30.62 -6.59 -4.54
CA GLU A 101 29.27 -6.07 -4.79
C GLU A 101 29.07 -5.60 -6.25
N CYS A 102 30.15 -5.33 -6.98
CA CYS A 102 30.12 -4.96 -8.39
C CYS A 102 30.52 -6.10 -9.35
N SER A 103 30.69 -7.33 -8.85
CA SER A 103 31.15 -8.46 -9.66
C SER A 103 30.15 -8.90 -10.74
N ASP A 104 28.86 -8.87 -10.42
CA ASP A 104 27.76 -9.18 -11.34
C ASP A 104 26.87 -7.95 -11.51
N THR A 105 26.32 -7.74 -12.71
CA THR A 105 25.38 -6.62 -12.97
C THR A 105 24.18 -6.64 -12.02
N LEU A 106 23.70 -7.82 -11.62
CA LEU A 106 22.61 -7.97 -10.67
C LEU A 106 23.03 -7.54 -9.25
N ARG A 107 24.24 -7.89 -8.82
CA ARG A 107 24.79 -7.47 -7.53
C ARG A 107 25.04 -5.96 -7.52
N THR A 108 25.56 -5.40 -8.61
CA THR A 108 25.72 -3.94 -8.76
C THR A 108 24.36 -3.23 -8.65
N ALA A 109 23.31 -3.79 -9.27
CA ALA A 109 21.97 -3.25 -9.14
C ALA A 109 21.44 -3.32 -7.70
N GLN A 110 21.68 -4.43 -6.98
CA GLN A 110 21.32 -4.56 -5.56
C GLN A 110 22.04 -3.51 -4.70
N MET A 111 23.36 -3.37 -4.88
CA MET A 111 24.18 -2.35 -4.24
C MET A 111 23.66 -0.92 -4.49
N LEU A 112 23.29 -0.59 -5.74
CA LEU A 112 22.71 0.72 -6.06
C LEU A 112 21.33 0.94 -5.42
N PHE A 113 20.52 -0.11 -5.26
CA PHE A 113 19.28 -0.03 -4.47
C PHE A 113 19.55 0.22 -2.99
N GLU A 114 20.56 -0.43 -2.40
CA GLU A 114 20.96 -0.18 -1.01
C GLU A 114 21.47 1.24 -0.81
N MET A 115 22.22 1.77 -1.79
CA MET A 115 22.61 3.19 -1.81
C MET A 115 21.43 4.14 -1.90
N MET A 116 20.42 3.81 -2.72
CA MET A 116 19.19 4.61 -2.82
C MET A 116 18.44 4.67 -1.50
N LEU A 117 18.44 3.57 -0.73
CA LEU A 117 17.88 3.52 0.62
C LEU A 117 18.78 4.18 1.68
N LEU A 118 19.93 4.73 1.29
CA LEU A 118 20.99 5.26 2.16
C LEU A 118 21.45 4.25 3.24
N LYS A 119 21.41 2.96 2.93
CA LYS A 119 21.84 1.88 3.85
C LYS A 119 23.25 1.38 3.57
N PHE A 120 23.87 1.87 2.51
CA PHE A 120 25.16 1.41 2.02
C PHE A 120 26.34 2.11 2.73
N ASP A 121 27.40 1.36 3.04
CA ASP A 121 28.64 1.90 3.64
C ASP A 121 29.61 2.42 2.55
N VAL A 122 29.75 3.75 2.50
CA VAL A 122 30.62 4.46 1.54
C VAL A 122 32.12 4.16 1.77
N SER A 123 32.47 3.59 2.92
CA SER A 123 33.86 3.27 3.29
C SER A 123 34.52 2.33 2.28
N ASP A 124 33.79 1.33 1.76
CA ASP A 124 34.35 0.34 0.85
C ASP A 124 34.67 0.93 -0.52
N ILE A 125 33.84 1.83 -1.02
CA ILE A 125 34.06 2.54 -2.29
C ILE A 125 35.22 3.53 -2.18
N THR A 126 35.30 4.23 -1.05
CA THR A 126 36.34 5.24 -0.82
C THR A 126 37.71 4.60 -0.63
N ARG A 127 37.78 3.40 -0.04
CA ARG A 127 39.02 2.63 0.12
C ARG A 127 39.60 2.17 -1.22
N VAL A 128 38.74 1.83 -2.17
CA VAL A 128 39.13 1.35 -3.50
C VAL A 128 39.59 2.50 -4.39
N HIS A 129 38.79 3.56 -4.50
CA HIS A 129 39.14 4.78 -5.24
C HIS A 129 38.82 6.02 -4.41
N PRO A 130 39.83 6.68 -3.81
CA PRO A 130 39.61 7.77 -2.85
C PRO A 130 39.02 9.04 -3.48
N ILE A 131 39.14 9.23 -4.80
CA ILE A 131 38.62 10.40 -5.51
C ILE A 131 37.35 10.03 -6.29
N LEU A 132 37.45 9.00 -7.16
CA LEU A 132 36.35 8.63 -8.06
C LEU A 132 35.18 7.98 -7.32
N GLY A 133 35.45 7.29 -6.22
CA GLY A 133 34.46 6.66 -5.36
C GLY A 133 33.46 7.67 -4.76
N PRO A 134 33.91 8.60 -3.91
CA PRO A 134 33.04 9.64 -3.35
C PRO A 134 32.37 10.52 -4.42
N PHE A 135 33.07 10.80 -5.53
CA PHE A 135 32.51 11.59 -6.63
C PHE A 135 31.32 10.87 -7.31
N SER A 136 31.50 9.61 -7.71
CA SER A 136 30.45 8.81 -8.35
C SER A 136 29.28 8.53 -7.39
N PHE A 137 29.57 8.27 -6.12
CA PHE A 137 28.55 8.14 -5.07
C PHE A 137 27.74 9.43 -4.89
N SER A 138 28.40 10.58 -4.75
CA SER A 138 27.73 11.87 -4.57
C SER A 138 26.86 12.23 -5.79
N LEU A 139 27.38 12.00 -7.00
CA LEU A 139 26.63 12.15 -8.25
C LEU A 139 25.36 11.27 -8.22
N TYR A 140 25.48 9.99 -7.86
CA TYR A 140 24.34 9.08 -7.79
C TYR A 140 23.29 9.56 -6.78
N ILE A 141 23.69 9.99 -5.58
CA ILE A 141 22.75 10.49 -4.57
C ILE A 141 22.04 11.75 -5.04
N ILE A 142 22.75 12.72 -5.62
CA ILE A 142 22.14 13.95 -6.15
C ILE A 142 21.11 13.63 -7.23
N PHE A 143 21.47 12.80 -8.22
CA PHE A 143 20.58 12.51 -9.34
C PHE A 143 19.43 11.56 -8.95
N VAL A 144 19.71 10.47 -8.25
CA VAL A 144 18.72 9.39 -8.04
C VAL A 144 17.97 9.54 -6.73
N VAL A 145 18.58 10.06 -5.66
CA VAL A 145 17.82 10.27 -4.42
C VAL A 145 17.09 11.60 -4.51
N PHE A 146 17.78 12.71 -4.76
CA PHE A 146 17.10 14.02 -4.69
C PHE A 146 16.16 14.28 -5.85
N ILE A 147 16.60 14.13 -7.11
CA ILE A 147 15.76 14.52 -8.25
C ILE A 147 14.58 13.55 -8.43
N ILE A 148 14.86 12.25 -8.46
CA ILE A 148 13.83 11.22 -8.72
C ILE A 148 12.81 11.15 -7.57
N ILE A 149 13.24 11.12 -6.29
CA ILE A 149 12.27 11.07 -5.18
C ILE A 149 11.38 12.33 -5.17
N ASN A 150 11.97 13.51 -5.38
CA ASN A 150 11.18 14.75 -5.41
C ASN A 150 10.19 14.77 -6.58
N MET A 151 10.56 14.23 -7.74
CA MET A 151 9.63 14.08 -8.88
C MET A 151 8.51 13.08 -8.57
N PHE A 152 8.83 11.95 -7.94
CA PHE A 152 7.83 10.96 -7.52
C PHE A 152 6.81 11.56 -6.56
N VAL A 153 7.28 12.27 -5.53
CA VAL A 153 6.43 12.97 -4.55
C VAL A 153 5.58 14.04 -5.23
N SER A 154 6.16 14.79 -6.17
CA SER A 154 5.44 15.81 -6.95
C SER A 154 4.28 15.21 -7.76
N ILE A 155 4.50 14.11 -8.49
CA ILE A 155 3.45 13.43 -9.27
C ILE A 155 2.30 12.97 -8.37
N ILE A 156 2.61 12.36 -7.23
CA ILE A 156 1.60 11.90 -6.29
C ILE A 156 0.79 13.08 -5.73
N THR A 157 1.48 14.17 -5.36
CA THR A 157 0.85 15.35 -4.77
C THR A 157 -0.06 16.06 -5.77
N ASP A 158 0.37 16.20 -7.04
CA ASP A 158 -0.45 16.74 -8.14
C ASP A 158 -1.76 15.95 -8.30
N LYS A 159 -1.67 14.62 -8.39
CA LYS A 159 -2.87 13.78 -8.51
C LYS A 159 -3.71 13.74 -7.24
N PHE A 160 -3.09 13.88 -6.08
CA PHE A 160 -3.80 13.95 -4.81
C PHE A 160 -4.66 15.20 -4.74
N GLN A 161 -4.09 16.36 -5.10
CA GLN A 161 -4.82 17.61 -5.19
C GLN A 161 -5.98 17.53 -6.17
N LYS A 162 -5.76 16.93 -7.35
CA LYS A 162 -6.81 16.72 -8.35
C LYS A 162 -7.96 15.85 -7.83
N VAL A 163 -7.65 14.74 -7.16
CA VAL A 163 -8.69 13.86 -6.58
C VAL A 163 -9.44 14.57 -5.45
N ASN A 164 -8.77 15.36 -4.62
CA ASN A 164 -9.46 16.13 -3.58
C ASN A 164 -10.39 17.18 -4.17
N GLN A 165 -9.95 17.91 -5.22
CA GLN A 165 -10.81 18.84 -5.94
C GLN A 165 -11.99 18.14 -6.63
N ASP A 166 -11.78 16.96 -7.22
CA ASP A 166 -12.86 16.18 -7.85
C ASP A 166 -13.88 15.67 -6.82
N ILE A 167 -13.46 15.39 -5.58
CA ILE A 167 -14.36 15.01 -4.48
C ILE A 167 -15.17 16.21 -4.02
N GLU A 168 -14.53 17.37 -3.86
CA GLU A 168 -15.18 18.63 -3.47
C GLU A 168 -16.17 19.11 -4.56
N ASN A 169 -15.82 18.94 -5.84
CA ASN A 169 -16.64 19.32 -6.99
C ASN A 169 -17.67 18.26 -7.41
N GLN A 170 -17.71 17.08 -6.77
CA GLN A 170 -18.75 16.09 -7.03
C GLN A 170 -19.97 16.36 -6.11
N PRO A 171 -21.06 16.98 -6.60
CA PRO A 171 -22.33 17.10 -5.87
C PRO A 171 -23.03 15.74 -5.63
N SER A 172 -22.35 14.61 -5.85
CA SER A 172 -22.89 13.26 -5.73
C SER A 172 -22.83 12.65 -4.33
N GLU A 173 -22.05 13.20 -3.39
CA GLU A 173 -22.18 12.77 -1.98
C GLU A 173 -23.40 13.41 -1.29
N TYR A 174 -23.87 14.57 -1.75
CA TYR A 174 -25.20 15.08 -1.43
C TYR A 174 -26.32 14.20 -1.99
N LYS A 175 -26.07 13.46 -3.08
CA LYS A 175 -27.05 12.47 -3.59
C LYS A 175 -27.23 11.31 -2.62
N ILE A 176 -26.17 10.76 -2.02
CA ILE A 176 -26.31 9.61 -1.10
C ILE A 176 -27.00 10.05 0.21
N ILE A 177 -26.63 11.21 0.74
CA ILE A 177 -27.26 11.78 1.94
C ILE A 177 -28.72 12.15 1.63
N SER A 178 -29.00 12.77 0.49
CA SER A 178 -30.38 13.04 0.06
C SER A 178 -31.16 11.75 -0.26
N PHE A 179 -30.54 10.68 -0.76
CA PHE A 179 -31.19 9.37 -0.92
C PHE A 179 -31.52 8.71 0.42
N MET A 180 -30.62 8.78 1.42
CA MET A 180 -30.86 8.31 2.79
C MET A 180 -31.94 9.13 3.49
N ILE A 181 -31.86 10.46 3.44
CA ILE A 181 -32.87 11.37 4.00
C ILE A 181 -34.22 11.17 3.29
N ASN A 182 -34.24 10.97 1.97
CA ASN A 182 -35.49 10.77 1.23
C ASN A 182 -36.11 9.39 1.51
N LYS A 183 -35.30 8.34 1.73
CA LYS A 183 -35.76 7.03 2.24
C LYS A 183 -36.32 7.15 3.66
N PHE A 184 -35.64 7.91 4.54
CA PHE A 184 -36.09 8.15 5.91
C PHE A 184 -37.38 8.98 5.98
N LYS A 185 -37.47 10.03 5.16
CA LYS A 185 -38.67 10.87 4.95
C LYS A 185 -39.86 10.05 4.48
N LYS A 186 -39.63 9.10 3.57
CA LYS A 186 -40.67 8.20 3.05
C LYS A 186 -41.08 7.13 4.08
N SER A 187 -40.20 6.80 5.02
CA SER A 187 -40.44 5.78 6.05
C SER A 187 -41.07 6.33 7.34
N THR A 188 -40.89 7.62 7.65
CA THR A 188 -41.34 8.20 8.94
C THR A 188 -42.51 9.18 8.81
N GLY A 189 -42.99 9.50 7.61
CA GLY A 189 -44.18 10.35 7.42
C GLY A 189 -44.06 11.77 8.01
N LEU A 190 -42.83 12.21 8.34
CA LEU A 190 -42.54 13.44 9.06
C LEU A 190 -42.56 14.66 8.10
N ASN A 191 -43.72 14.90 7.50
CA ASN A 191 -43.88 15.89 6.43
C ASN A 191 -43.89 17.36 6.92
N ARG A 192 -43.98 17.60 8.24
CA ARG A 192 -44.16 18.95 8.81
C ARG A 192 -42.88 19.65 9.27
N PHE A 193 -41.78 18.92 9.49
CA PHE A 193 -40.57 19.51 10.10
C PHE A 193 -39.47 19.87 9.13
N ILE A 194 -39.52 19.37 7.89
CA ILE A 194 -38.53 19.69 6.87
C ILE A 194 -39.11 20.75 5.94
N HIS A 195 -38.95 22.01 6.32
CA HIS A 195 -39.34 23.15 5.49
C HIS A 195 -38.50 23.15 4.20
N LYS A 196 -39.16 23.35 3.05
CA LYS A 196 -38.57 23.26 1.71
C LYS A 196 -37.38 24.22 1.51
N GLU A 197 -37.38 25.34 2.22
CA GLU A 197 -36.34 26.38 2.22
C GLU A 197 -35.02 25.93 2.88
N SER A 198 -35.08 25.02 3.86
CA SER A 198 -33.86 24.51 4.47
C SER A 198 -33.05 23.70 3.46
N VAL A 199 -33.69 22.84 2.67
CA VAL A 199 -33.02 21.92 1.71
C VAL A 199 -32.08 22.64 0.74
N GLU A 200 -32.47 23.84 0.32
CA GLU A 200 -31.75 24.65 -0.65
C GLU A 200 -30.48 25.27 -0.05
N ASN A 201 -30.53 25.69 1.22
CA ASN A 201 -29.35 26.15 1.96
C ASN A 201 -28.34 25.02 2.21
N TRP A 202 -28.77 23.76 2.29
CA TRP A 202 -27.86 22.63 2.47
C TRP A 202 -27.11 22.27 1.18
N MET A 203 -27.65 22.66 0.02
CA MET A 203 -27.06 22.39 -1.29
C MET A 203 -25.94 23.36 -1.65
N SER A 204 -25.81 24.50 -0.95
CA SER A 204 -24.79 25.51 -1.19
C SER A 204 -23.64 25.51 -0.17
N LEU A 205 -23.64 24.60 0.80
CA LEU A 205 -22.67 24.58 1.91
C LEU A 205 -21.49 23.65 1.60
N ASP A 206 -20.28 24.10 1.92
CA ASP A 206 -19.03 23.33 1.86
C ASP A 206 -19.08 22.07 2.77
N GLY A 207 -18.39 21.00 2.36
CA GLY A 207 -18.48 19.67 2.96
C GLY A 207 -18.05 19.59 4.43
N SER A 208 -17.23 20.54 4.90
CA SER A 208 -16.85 20.67 6.30
C SER A 208 -18.02 21.14 7.19
N GLN A 209 -18.78 22.15 6.73
CA GLN A 209 -19.94 22.73 7.43
C GLN A 209 -21.13 21.78 7.46
N LEU A 210 -21.28 20.95 6.42
CA LEU A 210 -22.37 19.97 6.35
C LEU A 210 -22.22 18.86 7.40
N TYR A 211 -20.98 18.42 7.68
CA TYR A 211 -20.72 17.38 8.67
C TYR A 211 -21.13 17.82 10.08
N ASP A 212 -20.79 19.06 10.46
CA ASP A 212 -21.19 19.65 11.75
C ASP A 212 -22.72 19.75 11.87
N HIS A 213 -23.41 20.11 10.78
CA HIS A 213 -24.86 20.22 10.79
C HIS A 213 -25.57 18.86 10.86
N ILE A 214 -25.00 17.83 10.20
CA ILE A 214 -25.47 16.44 10.31
C ILE A 214 -25.26 15.91 11.73
N GLN A 215 -24.15 16.27 12.37
CA GLN A 215 -23.85 15.85 13.74
C GLN A 215 -24.80 16.53 14.73
N ASP A 216 -25.07 17.83 14.59
CA ASP A 216 -26.08 18.55 15.39
C ASP A 216 -27.48 17.95 15.24
N PHE A 217 -27.87 17.59 14.01
CA PHE A 217 -29.14 16.93 13.75
C PHE A 217 -29.23 15.54 14.39
N THR A 218 -28.16 14.75 14.32
CA THR A 218 -28.10 13.41 14.94
C THR A 218 -28.22 13.50 16.46
N VAL A 219 -27.56 14.48 17.09
CA VAL A 219 -27.68 14.74 18.54
C VAL A 219 -29.11 15.14 18.94
N LYS A 220 -29.81 15.91 18.11
CA LYS A 220 -31.21 16.28 18.35
C LYS A 220 -32.16 15.08 18.25
N ILE A 221 -31.91 14.16 17.32
CA ILE A 221 -32.68 12.91 17.21
C ILE A 221 -32.45 12.03 18.44
N ASP A 222 -31.21 11.89 18.91
CA ASP A 222 -30.93 11.11 20.12
C ASP A 222 -31.62 11.71 21.35
N LYS A 223 -31.63 13.04 21.49
CA LYS A 223 -32.41 13.71 22.55
C LYS A 223 -33.91 13.42 22.45
N LEU A 224 -34.48 13.41 21.25
CA LEU A 224 -35.91 13.10 21.05
C LEU A 224 -36.21 11.63 21.38
N LEU A 225 -35.37 10.70 20.94
CA LEU A 225 -35.50 9.28 21.28
C LEU A 225 -35.41 9.04 22.78
N VAL A 226 -34.47 9.68 23.47
CA VAL A 226 -34.35 9.62 24.93
C VAL A 226 -35.59 10.22 25.62
N THR A 227 -36.15 11.31 25.08
CA THR A 227 -37.35 11.93 25.64
C THR A 227 -38.59 11.04 25.46
N ILE A 228 -38.75 10.43 24.29
CA ILE A 228 -39.84 9.49 24.01
C ILE A 228 -39.72 8.24 24.89
N HIS A 229 -38.50 7.71 25.04
CA HIS A 229 -38.25 6.57 25.92
C HIS A 229 -38.54 6.90 27.39
N ARG A 230 -38.25 8.12 27.84
CA ARG A 230 -38.53 8.56 29.21
C ARG A 230 -40.03 8.76 29.45
N VAL A 231 -40.78 9.25 28.47
CA VAL A 231 -42.24 9.38 28.56
C VAL A 231 -42.91 8.00 28.61
N ASN A 232 -42.41 7.03 27.84
CA ASN A 232 -42.95 5.67 27.79
C ASN A 232 -42.58 4.79 29.01
N GLN A 233 -41.74 5.29 29.93
CA GLN A 233 -41.42 4.64 31.21
C GLN A 233 -42.14 5.28 32.41
N CYS A 234 -42.89 6.37 32.19
CA CYS A 234 -43.66 7.06 33.22
C CYS A 234 -45.17 6.76 33.18
N GLU A 235 -45.62 5.90 32.25
CA GLU A 235 -46.90 5.17 32.29
C GLU A 235 -46.66 3.74 32.79
#